data_AF-A0A2D8QZD5-F1
#
_entry.id   AF-A0A2D8QZD5-F1
#
_cell.length_a   1.000
_cell.length_b   1.000
_cell.length_c   1.000
_cell.angle_alpha   90.00
_cell.angle_beta   90.00
_cell.angle_gamma   90.00
#
_symmetry.space_group_name_H-M   'P 1'
#
loop_
_entity.id
_entity.type
_entity.pdbx_description
1 polymer ?
#
loop_
_entity_poly.entity_id
_entity_poly.type
_entity_poly.pdbx_seq_one_letter_code
_entity_poly.pdbx_strand_id
1 'polypeptide(L)'
;MTDWSAKNPYSSNLTQNFILNGEGSGKETRHIVFDLASSGLEYKAGDALGVVPVAPSRLVEDLLAASGFSGSEIVDTHMGDMELRQALTSAYEIHRLSKKWVRNLGERLDAPEEISIRLVSRTRTSTNDDTVLLEWNGSGLEGDVPSEYHEIGSVADPATDLWNGMDSDDSRLEDYIWSRDYIDAISDFGHIISTPQQLVDGMDRLKPRLYSIASSPEYEPGTVHLTVGIVRYTHHDRDRTGLATGFLADRCKVADTDIGIFMSPTRSFILPKDLSTDIIMVGPGTGIAPFRAFLQQRDIDGAT
;
A
#
# COMPACT_ATOMS: atom_id res chain seq x y z
N MET A 1 -7.16 6.05 -33.38
CA MET A 1 -6.88 5.38 -32.09
C MET A 1 -6.67 6.45 -31.07
N THR A 2 -7.41 6.39 -29.98
CA THR A 2 -7.26 7.31 -28.86
C THR A 2 -5.96 7.01 -28.11
N ASP A 3 -5.31 8.05 -27.58
CA ASP A 3 -3.98 7.94 -26.94
C ASP A 3 -4.08 7.69 -25.42
N TRP A 4 -5.11 6.94 -25.01
CA TRP A 4 -5.34 6.63 -23.61
C TRP A 4 -4.37 5.55 -23.14
N SER A 5 -3.67 5.80 -22.03
CA SER A 5 -2.65 4.92 -21.49
C SER A 5 -2.53 5.08 -19.98
N ALA A 6 -1.66 4.30 -19.33
CA ALA A 6 -1.36 4.47 -17.92
C ALA A 6 -0.85 5.89 -17.57
N LYS A 7 -0.20 6.59 -18.51
CA LYS A 7 0.32 7.96 -18.32
C LYS A 7 -0.67 9.05 -18.70
N ASN A 8 -1.69 8.69 -19.48
CA ASN A 8 -2.75 9.57 -19.93
C ASN A 8 -4.07 8.77 -19.87
N PRO A 9 -4.62 8.50 -18.67
CA PRO A 9 -5.82 7.68 -18.55
C PRO A 9 -7.07 8.47 -18.97
N TYR A 10 -8.07 7.76 -19.50
CA TYR A 10 -9.38 8.35 -19.74
C TYR A 10 -10.12 8.55 -18.41
N SER A 11 -10.73 9.72 -18.21
CA SER A 11 -11.59 9.98 -17.05
C SER A 11 -12.98 9.39 -17.30
N SER A 12 -13.34 8.36 -16.55
CA SER A 12 -14.62 7.65 -16.62
C SER A 12 -15.33 7.67 -15.26
N ASN A 13 -16.63 7.39 -15.25
CA ASN A 13 -17.42 7.24 -14.04
C ASN A 13 -18.01 5.83 -13.93
N LEU A 14 -18.34 5.42 -12.71
CA LEU A 14 -19.08 4.17 -12.50
C LEU A 14 -20.56 4.38 -12.86
N THR A 15 -21.16 3.43 -13.57
CA THR A 15 -22.61 3.36 -13.77
C THR A 15 -23.28 2.38 -12.80
N GLN A 16 -22.54 1.37 -12.33
CA GLN A 16 -23.01 0.40 -11.34
C GLN A 16 -21.87 -0.06 -10.43
N ASN A 17 -22.20 -0.34 -9.18
CA ASN A 17 -21.30 -0.90 -8.17
C ASN A 17 -22.12 -1.63 -7.11
N PHE A 18 -22.16 -2.96 -7.16
CA PHE A 18 -22.94 -3.76 -6.22
C PHE A 18 -22.24 -5.06 -5.82
N ILE A 19 -22.58 -5.57 -4.63
CA ILE A 19 -22.00 -6.80 -4.06
C ILE A 19 -22.61 -8.03 -4.75
N LEU A 20 -21.74 -8.96 -5.15
CA LEU A 20 -22.10 -10.25 -5.78
C LEU A 20 -22.28 -11.37 -4.76
N ASN A 21 -21.66 -11.26 -3.59
CA ASN A 21 -21.78 -12.29 -2.56
C ASN A 21 -23.11 -12.19 -1.80
N GLY A 22 -23.61 -13.33 -1.32
CA GLY A 22 -24.78 -13.39 -0.45
C GLY A 22 -24.49 -12.88 0.97
N GLU A 23 -25.55 -12.65 1.73
CA GLU A 23 -25.51 -12.27 3.14
C GLU A 23 -24.66 -13.26 3.96
N GLY A 24 -23.86 -12.75 4.90
CA GLY A 24 -22.98 -13.56 5.75
C GLY A 24 -21.66 -14.03 5.11
N SER A 25 -21.38 -13.66 3.85
CA SER A 25 -20.09 -13.95 3.22
C SER A 25 -18.93 -13.25 3.92
N GLY A 26 -17.87 -13.98 4.27
CA GLY A 26 -16.61 -13.41 4.77
C GLY A 26 -15.76 -12.74 3.69
N LYS A 27 -16.23 -12.70 2.44
CA LYS A 27 -15.61 -12.00 1.31
C LYS A 27 -16.57 -10.99 0.73
N GLU A 28 -16.03 -9.89 0.25
CA GLU A 28 -16.76 -8.88 -0.51
C GLU A 28 -16.21 -8.87 -1.95
N THR A 29 -17.05 -9.24 -2.90
CA THR A 29 -16.77 -9.24 -4.34
C THR A 29 -17.85 -8.38 -4.97
N ARG A 30 -17.45 -7.44 -5.82
CA ARG A 30 -18.37 -6.50 -6.46
C ARG A 30 -18.37 -6.64 -7.96
N HIS A 31 -19.54 -6.46 -8.55
CA HIS A 31 -19.69 -6.15 -9.96
C HIS A 31 -19.63 -4.65 -10.13
N ILE A 32 -18.70 -4.19 -10.96
CA ILE A 32 -18.43 -2.76 -11.16
C ILE A 32 -18.50 -2.47 -12.66
N VAL A 33 -19.26 -1.45 -13.04
CA VAL A 33 -19.45 -1.07 -14.44
C VAL A 33 -18.97 0.36 -14.64
N PHE A 34 -18.10 0.55 -15.62
CA PHE A 34 -17.63 1.87 -16.06
C PHE A 34 -18.34 2.29 -17.35
N ASP A 35 -18.64 3.57 -17.44
CA ASP A 35 -19.08 4.20 -18.69
C ASP A 35 -17.88 4.42 -19.63
N LEU A 36 -18.00 3.99 -20.87
CA LEU A 36 -17.03 4.29 -21.92
C LEU A 36 -17.44 5.52 -22.74
N ALA A 37 -18.67 6.03 -22.61
CA ALA A 37 -19.17 7.26 -23.24
C ALA A 37 -18.64 7.45 -24.68
N SER A 38 -18.16 8.66 -25.00
CA SER A 38 -17.48 8.99 -26.25
C SER A 38 -15.95 8.82 -26.17
N SER A 39 -15.45 7.95 -25.28
CA SER A 39 -14.01 7.77 -25.05
C SER A 39 -13.24 7.26 -26.25
N GLY A 40 -13.92 6.58 -27.18
CA GLY A 40 -13.29 5.84 -28.28
C GLY A 40 -12.40 4.69 -27.80
N LEU A 41 -12.54 4.24 -26.55
CA LEU A 41 -11.86 3.04 -26.05
C LEU A 41 -12.51 1.79 -26.64
N GLU A 42 -11.68 0.95 -27.24
CA GLU A 42 -12.08 -0.36 -27.77
C GLU A 42 -11.39 -1.46 -26.95
N TYR A 43 -12.10 -2.56 -26.73
CA TYR A 43 -11.59 -3.74 -26.06
C TYR A 43 -12.22 -4.99 -26.68
N LYS A 44 -11.65 -6.16 -26.36
CA LYS A 44 -12.26 -7.47 -26.67
C LYS A 44 -12.36 -8.31 -25.40
N ALA A 45 -13.21 -9.33 -25.45
CA ALA A 45 -13.29 -10.31 -24.38
C ALA A 45 -11.89 -10.93 -24.12
N GLY A 46 -11.47 -10.90 -22.86
CA GLY A 46 -10.14 -11.36 -22.41
C GLY A 46 -9.11 -10.26 -22.18
N ASP A 47 -9.35 -9.03 -22.64
CA ASP A 47 -8.54 -7.87 -22.26
C ASP A 47 -8.69 -7.53 -20.76
N ALA A 48 -7.81 -6.67 -20.25
CA ALA A 48 -7.91 -6.12 -18.90
C ALA A 48 -8.13 -4.60 -18.94
N LEU A 49 -8.81 -4.08 -17.93
CA LEU A 49 -8.94 -2.65 -17.68
C LEU A 49 -7.94 -2.23 -16.61
N GLY A 50 -7.12 -1.24 -16.90
CA GLY A 50 -6.29 -0.56 -15.92
C GLY A 50 -7.08 0.54 -15.23
N VAL A 51 -7.06 0.55 -13.90
CA VAL A 51 -7.69 1.56 -13.05
C VAL A 51 -6.62 2.29 -12.27
N VAL A 52 -6.61 3.62 -12.32
CA VAL A 52 -5.70 4.49 -11.59
C VAL A 52 -6.36 4.93 -10.28
N PRO A 53 -5.94 4.40 -9.11
CA PRO A 53 -6.52 4.78 -7.84
C PRO A 53 -5.92 6.07 -7.29
N VAL A 54 -6.60 6.70 -6.33
CA VAL A 54 -6.04 7.77 -5.48
C VAL A 54 -6.02 7.31 -4.03
N ALA A 55 -5.07 7.78 -3.22
CA ALA A 55 -5.00 7.45 -1.80
C ALA A 55 -6.22 8.00 -1.03
N PRO A 56 -6.69 7.33 0.04
CA PRO A 56 -7.74 7.87 0.90
C PRO A 56 -7.27 9.18 1.55
N SER A 57 -8.10 10.24 1.50
CA SER A 57 -7.77 11.53 2.11
C SER A 57 -7.42 11.37 3.59
N ARG A 58 -8.18 10.56 4.33
CA ARG A 58 -7.89 10.24 5.73
C ARG A 58 -6.50 9.64 5.94
N LEU A 59 -6.08 8.71 5.08
CA LEU A 59 -4.73 8.11 5.18
C LEU A 59 -3.64 9.15 4.90
N VAL A 60 -3.89 10.07 3.97
CA VAL A 60 -2.98 11.21 3.69
C VAL A 60 -2.92 12.13 4.91
N GLU A 61 -4.05 12.52 5.50
CA GLU A 61 -4.06 13.37 6.70
C GLU A 61 -3.35 12.70 7.88
N ASP A 62 -3.63 11.41 8.14
CA ASP A 62 -3.05 10.68 9.25
C ASP A 62 -1.52 10.58 9.09
N LEU A 63 -1.02 10.40 7.86
CA LEU A 63 0.42 10.37 7.56
C LEU A 63 1.07 11.76 7.69
N LEU A 64 0.41 12.81 7.22
CA LEU A 64 0.89 14.19 7.40
C LEU A 64 0.95 14.57 8.89
N ALA A 65 -0.09 14.22 9.65
CA ALA A 65 -0.14 14.44 11.09
C ALA A 65 0.96 13.67 11.83
N ALA A 66 1.18 12.40 11.49
CA ALA A 66 2.23 11.58 12.09
C ALA A 66 3.64 12.13 11.79
N SER A 67 3.86 12.65 10.57
CA SER A 67 5.15 13.20 10.15
C SER A 67 5.38 14.66 10.53
N GLY A 68 4.35 15.36 11.01
CA GLY A 68 4.43 16.76 11.42
C GLY A 68 4.47 17.77 10.26
N PHE A 69 4.17 17.36 9.03
CA PHE A 69 4.13 18.22 7.85
C PHE A 69 2.71 18.75 7.57
N SER A 70 2.60 19.95 6.99
CA SER A 70 1.30 20.56 6.67
C SER A 70 0.66 19.96 5.40
N GLY A 71 1.50 19.43 4.52
CA GLY A 71 1.13 18.94 3.19
C GLY A 71 1.22 20.01 2.09
N SER A 72 1.45 21.28 2.43
CA SER A 72 1.62 22.37 1.45
C SER A 72 3.07 22.56 1.00
N GLU A 73 4.00 21.81 1.59
CA GLU A 73 5.41 21.85 1.21
C GLU A 73 5.60 21.26 -0.18
N ILE A 74 6.54 21.83 -0.95
CA ILE A 74 6.85 21.34 -2.29
C ILE A 74 7.89 20.23 -2.21
N VAL A 75 7.61 19.12 -2.91
CA VAL A 75 8.53 17.97 -3.05
C VAL A 75 8.74 17.67 -4.53
N ASP A 76 9.96 17.25 -4.87
CA ASP A 76 10.28 16.72 -6.20
C ASP A 76 9.80 15.27 -6.31
N THR A 77 9.09 14.98 -7.39
CA THR A 77 8.53 13.66 -7.66
C THR A 77 8.85 13.22 -9.08
N HIS A 78 8.62 11.94 -9.36
CA HIS A 78 8.72 11.41 -10.72
C HIS A 78 7.69 12.01 -11.72
N MET A 79 6.73 12.81 -11.24
CA MET A 79 5.75 13.55 -12.05
C MET A 79 6.03 15.07 -12.08
N GLY A 80 7.17 15.51 -11.53
CA GLY A 80 7.53 16.91 -11.33
C GLY A 80 7.20 17.41 -9.92
N ASP A 81 7.56 18.67 -9.66
CA ASP A 81 7.34 19.35 -8.39
C ASP A 81 5.84 19.49 -8.09
N MET A 82 5.42 19.11 -6.90
CA MET A 82 4.05 19.29 -6.42
C MET A 82 3.98 19.39 -4.90
N GLU A 83 2.83 19.79 -4.37
CA GLU A 83 2.57 19.78 -2.93
C GLU A 83 2.66 18.34 -2.38
N LEU A 84 3.26 18.17 -1.19
CA LEU A 84 3.40 16.89 -0.51
C LEU A 84 2.07 16.15 -0.41
N ARG A 85 0.98 16.87 -0.09
CA ARG A 85 -0.37 16.31 -0.04
C ARG A 85 -0.80 15.70 -1.37
N GLN A 86 -0.53 16.38 -2.48
CA GLN A 86 -0.83 15.88 -3.81
C GLN A 86 0.03 14.65 -4.14
N ALA A 87 1.33 14.70 -3.81
CA ALA A 87 2.25 13.59 -4.00
C ALA A 87 1.79 12.32 -3.26
N LEU A 88 1.43 12.42 -1.98
CA LEU A 88 0.89 11.32 -1.18
C LEU A 88 -0.47 10.83 -1.69
N THR A 89 -1.25 11.70 -2.34
CA THR A 89 -2.58 11.36 -2.88
C THR A 89 -2.50 10.56 -4.18
N SER A 90 -1.62 10.94 -5.11
CA SER A 90 -1.66 10.42 -6.48
C SER A 90 -0.33 9.95 -7.05
N ALA A 91 0.81 10.30 -6.44
CA ALA A 91 2.13 9.92 -6.95
C ALA A 91 2.71 8.66 -6.29
N TYR A 92 2.37 8.38 -5.03
CA TYR A 92 2.98 7.31 -4.24
C TYR A 92 1.98 6.29 -3.67
N GLU A 93 2.44 5.06 -3.44
CA GLU A 93 1.70 4.05 -2.70
C GLU A 93 1.93 4.22 -1.20
N ILE A 94 1.00 4.91 -0.52
CA ILE A 94 1.12 5.18 0.92
C ILE A 94 0.44 4.15 1.83
N HIS A 95 -0.33 3.21 1.26
CA HIS A 95 -1.06 2.18 2.00
C HIS A 95 -0.23 0.95 2.41
N ARG A 96 1.02 0.87 1.95
CA ARG A 96 1.97 -0.21 2.23
C ARG A 96 3.38 0.35 2.26
N LEU A 97 4.19 -0.11 3.19
CA LEU A 97 5.56 0.34 3.34
C LEU A 97 6.44 -0.19 2.19
N SER A 98 7.30 0.65 1.63
CA SER A 98 8.27 0.23 0.60
C SER A 98 9.54 -0.30 1.25
N LYS A 99 10.01 -1.46 0.78
CA LYS A 99 11.32 -2.02 1.15
C LYS A 99 12.45 -1.02 0.89
N LYS A 100 12.39 -0.32 -0.25
CA LYS A 100 13.39 0.70 -0.62
C LYS A 100 13.39 1.86 0.37
N TRP A 101 12.21 2.34 0.75
CA TRP A 101 12.07 3.42 1.71
C TRP A 101 12.71 3.08 3.06
N VAL A 102 12.46 1.87 3.59
CA VAL A 102 13.07 1.43 4.87
C VAL A 102 14.59 1.34 4.77
N ARG A 103 15.13 0.77 3.67
CA ARG A 103 16.58 0.69 3.47
C ARG A 103 17.23 2.07 3.39
N ASN A 104 16.58 3.03 2.74
CA ASN A 104 17.08 4.40 2.62
C ASN A 104 17.16 5.14 3.97
N LEU A 105 16.47 4.68 5.03
CA LEU A 105 16.61 5.27 6.36
C LEU A 105 18.04 5.14 6.92
N GLY A 106 18.78 4.10 6.53
CA GLY A 106 20.14 3.85 7.00
C GLY A 106 21.12 4.97 6.66
N GLU A 107 20.91 5.66 5.54
CA GLU A 107 21.73 6.81 5.15
C GLU A 107 21.57 8.02 6.11
N ARG A 108 20.53 7.99 6.95
CA ARG A 108 20.10 9.08 7.83
C ARG A 108 20.18 8.71 9.31
N LEU A 109 20.38 7.43 9.61
CA LEU A 109 20.70 7.00 10.96
C LEU A 109 22.14 7.42 11.20
N ASP A 110 22.33 8.46 12.00
CA ASP A 110 23.66 8.84 12.45
C ASP A 110 24.31 7.63 13.12
N ALA A 111 25.58 7.37 12.80
CA ALA A 111 26.40 6.57 13.69
C ALA A 111 26.33 7.26 15.05
N PRO A 112 25.93 6.56 16.13
CA PRO A 112 25.74 7.23 17.41
C PRO A 112 27.02 8.00 17.74
N GLU A 113 26.90 9.29 18.07
CA GLU A 113 27.87 9.85 19.00
C GLU A 113 27.87 8.89 20.19
N GLU A 114 29.02 8.38 20.57
CA GLU A 114 29.13 7.31 21.56
C GLU A 114 28.61 7.82 22.91
N ILE A 115 27.30 7.67 23.16
CA ILE A 115 26.67 8.04 24.42
C ILE A 115 27.06 6.97 25.43
N SER A 116 28.13 7.20 26.16
CA SER A 116 28.51 6.34 27.29
C SER A 116 27.77 6.77 28.55
N ILE A 117 27.00 5.85 29.14
CA ILE A 117 26.47 6.00 30.50
C ILE A 117 27.42 5.27 31.44
N ARG A 118 27.96 5.97 32.44
CA ARG A 118 28.87 5.39 33.45
C ARG A 118 28.24 5.48 34.82
N LEU A 119 28.23 4.37 35.56
CA LEU A 119 27.78 4.35 36.94
C LEU A 119 28.87 5.00 37.82
N VAL A 120 28.54 6.12 38.48
CA VAL A 120 29.52 6.85 39.33
C VAL A 120 29.42 6.41 40.78
N SER A 121 28.23 6.05 41.26
CA SER A 121 28.00 5.50 42.59
C SER A 121 26.70 4.71 42.66
N ARG A 122 26.56 3.86 43.67
CA ARG A 122 25.34 3.11 44.00
C ARG A 122 25.21 2.97 45.51
N THR A 123 24.09 3.39 46.06
CA THR A 123 23.73 3.17 47.46
C THR A 123 22.40 2.46 47.53
N ARG A 124 22.31 1.36 48.28
CA ARG A 124 21.06 0.65 48.58
C ARG A 124 20.79 0.74 50.07
N THR A 125 19.65 1.31 50.44
CA THR A 125 19.24 1.48 51.83
C THR A 125 17.97 0.67 52.08
N SER A 126 17.91 0.00 53.22
CA SER A 126 16.71 -0.67 53.69
C SER A 126 15.63 0.37 54.04
N THR A 127 14.43 0.20 53.51
CA THR A 127 13.31 1.12 53.80
C THR A 127 12.67 0.89 55.17
N ASN A 128 13.05 -0.18 55.88
CA ASN A 128 12.46 -0.53 57.17
C ASN A 128 13.19 0.13 58.35
N ASP A 129 14.49 0.37 58.20
CA ASP A 129 15.38 0.82 59.28
C ASP A 129 16.49 1.77 58.81
N ASP A 130 16.41 2.25 57.57
CA ASP A 130 17.38 3.16 56.94
C ASP A 130 18.83 2.65 56.94
N THR A 131 19.04 1.35 57.15
CA THR A 131 20.38 0.76 57.13
C THR A 131 20.92 0.71 55.70
N VAL A 132 22.15 1.17 55.50
CA VAL A 132 22.83 1.07 54.20
C VAL A 132 23.25 -0.38 53.99
N LEU A 133 22.60 -1.04 53.03
CA LEU A 133 22.83 -2.44 52.66
C LEU A 133 23.95 -2.60 51.63
N LEU A 134 24.20 -1.57 50.83
CA LEU A 134 25.26 -1.55 49.83
C LEU A 134 25.67 -0.10 49.56
N GLU A 135 26.97 0.15 49.51
CA GLU A 135 27.54 1.42 49.08
C GLU A 135 28.74 1.11 48.17
N TRP A 136 28.69 1.65 46.96
CA TRP A 136 29.72 1.49 45.95
C TRP A 136 29.98 2.83 45.26
N ASN A 137 31.25 3.11 44.98
CA ASN A 137 31.70 4.27 44.25
C ASN A 137 32.63 3.82 43.13
N GLY A 138 32.35 4.28 41.91
CA GLY A 138 33.14 3.97 40.73
C GLY A 138 34.25 5.00 40.49
N SER A 139 35.32 4.56 39.87
CA SER A 139 36.42 5.38 39.34
C SER A 139 36.02 6.19 38.11
N GLY A 140 34.85 5.89 37.51
CA GLY A 140 34.40 6.50 36.26
C GLY A 140 35.13 5.98 35.01
N LEU A 141 35.97 4.96 35.14
CA LEU A 141 36.59 4.23 34.04
C LEU A 141 35.64 3.15 33.49
N GLU A 142 35.82 2.80 32.22
CA GLU A 142 35.04 1.75 31.58
C GLU A 142 35.29 0.38 32.22
N GLY A 143 34.22 -0.38 32.46
CA GLY A 143 34.28 -1.68 33.13
C GLY A 143 34.36 -1.63 34.66
N ASP A 144 34.46 -0.44 35.28
CA ASP A 144 34.38 -0.29 36.73
C ASP A 144 32.93 -0.19 37.21
N VAL A 145 32.33 -1.34 37.46
CA VAL A 145 30.93 -1.50 37.86
C VAL A 145 30.84 -2.39 39.11
N PRO A 146 29.78 -2.26 39.94
CA PRO A 146 29.56 -3.15 41.08
C PRO A 146 29.55 -4.62 40.65
N SER A 147 30.04 -5.53 41.49
CA SER A 147 30.13 -6.97 41.17
C SER A 147 28.78 -7.64 40.85
N GLU A 148 27.66 -7.04 41.28
CA GLU A 148 26.29 -7.50 40.99
C GLU A 148 25.63 -6.75 39.82
N TYR A 149 26.35 -5.85 39.15
CA TYR A 149 25.82 -5.13 37.99
C TYR A 149 25.85 -6.03 36.75
N HIS A 150 24.69 -6.11 36.10
CA HIS A 150 24.55 -6.68 34.77
C HIS A 150 23.94 -5.60 33.90
N GLU A 151 24.62 -5.22 32.83
CA GLU A 151 24.09 -4.28 31.86
C GLU A 151 22.85 -4.88 31.18
N ILE A 152 21.73 -4.16 31.23
CA ILE A 152 20.47 -4.57 30.60
C ILE A 152 20.23 -3.63 29.42
N GLY A 153 20.61 -4.08 28.23
CA GLY A 153 20.41 -3.34 26.97
C GLY A 153 21.57 -2.41 26.61
N SER A 154 21.67 -2.07 25.33
CA SER A 154 22.59 -1.06 24.81
C SER A 154 21.96 0.32 24.94
N VAL A 155 22.77 1.37 25.15
CA VAL A 155 22.35 2.78 25.00
C VAL A 155 22.32 3.14 23.51
N ALA A 156 21.64 2.33 22.71
CA ALA A 156 21.45 2.59 21.29
C ALA A 156 20.06 3.20 21.08
N ASP A 157 19.96 4.06 20.06
CA ASP A 157 18.67 4.49 19.56
C ASP A 157 17.87 3.23 19.13
N PRO A 158 16.68 2.98 19.71
CA PRO A 158 15.85 1.83 19.35
C PRO A 158 15.57 1.74 17.85
N ALA A 159 15.50 2.88 17.15
CA ALA A 159 15.33 2.92 15.71
C ALA A 159 16.57 2.38 14.98
N THR A 160 17.76 2.74 15.44
CA THR A 160 19.03 2.22 14.90
C THR A 160 19.13 0.71 15.09
N ASP A 161 18.80 0.19 16.27
CA ASP A 161 18.80 -1.25 16.53
C ASP A 161 17.77 -2.00 15.69
N LEU A 162 16.55 -1.45 15.58
CA LEU A 162 15.49 -2.01 14.75
C LEU A 162 15.91 -2.05 13.28
N TRP A 163 16.46 -0.95 12.76
CA TRP A 163 16.91 -0.85 11.39
C TRP A 163 18.09 -1.79 11.11
N ASN A 164 19.11 -1.83 11.97
CA ASN A 164 20.25 -2.75 11.83
C ASN A 164 19.80 -4.21 11.78
N GLY A 165 18.78 -4.57 12.58
CA GLY A 165 18.18 -5.90 12.55
C GLY A 165 17.49 -6.23 11.23
N MET A 166 16.84 -5.25 10.59
CA MET A 166 16.22 -5.40 9.26
C MET A 166 17.22 -5.31 8.11
N ASP A 167 18.32 -4.57 8.31
CA ASP A 167 19.35 -4.40 7.29
C ASP A 167 20.19 -5.68 7.14
N SER A 168 20.51 -6.32 8.27
CA SER A 168 21.26 -7.57 8.33
C SER A 168 20.44 -8.84 8.00
N ASP A 169 19.11 -8.77 8.05
CA ASP A 169 18.21 -9.91 7.80
C ASP A 169 16.99 -9.49 6.96
N ASP A 170 17.00 -9.89 5.69
CA ASP A 170 15.91 -9.64 4.75
C ASP A 170 14.57 -10.21 5.23
N SER A 171 14.54 -11.34 5.94
CA SER A 171 13.29 -11.93 6.44
C SER A 171 12.62 -11.04 7.50
N ARG A 172 13.42 -10.44 8.39
CA ARG A 172 12.93 -9.49 9.39
C ARG A 172 12.38 -8.22 8.74
N LEU A 173 12.99 -7.77 7.64
CA LEU A 173 12.47 -6.65 6.87
C LEU A 173 11.13 -6.99 6.21
N GLU A 174 11.01 -8.17 5.58
CA GLU A 174 9.74 -8.61 4.98
C GLU A 174 8.63 -8.72 6.04
N ASP A 175 8.91 -9.29 7.20
CA ASP A 175 7.95 -9.38 8.32
C ASP A 175 7.53 -8.00 8.84
N TYR A 176 8.48 -7.06 8.90
CA TYR A 176 8.21 -5.68 9.32
C TYR A 176 7.29 -4.96 8.33
N ILE A 177 7.63 -4.97 7.03
CA ILE A 177 6.83 -4.28 6.00
C ILE A 177 5.47 -4.95 5.75
N TRP A 178 5.35 -6.26 6.00
CA TRP A 178 4.10 -6.99 5.80
C TRP A 178 2.98 -6.49 6.70
N SER A 179 3.34 -6.13 7.94
CA SER A 179 2.37 -5.71 8.96
C SER A 179 2.16 -4.21 9.07
N ARG A 180 3.07 -3.39 8.53
CA ARG A 180 3.14 -1.94 8.78
C ARG A 180 2.94 -1.08 7.53
N ASP A 181 2.37 0.11 7.73
CA ASP A 181 2.39 1.19 6.74
C ASP A 181 3.36 2.31 7.17
N TYR A 182 3.36 3.42 6.43
CA TYR A 182 4.21 4.56 6.76
C TYR A 182 3.83 5.24 8.06
N ILE A 183 2.58 5.19 8.52
CA ILE A 183 2.20 5.78 9.81
C ILE A 183 2.87 5.00 10.95
N ASP A 184 2.85 3.66 10.88
CA ASP A 184 3.57 2.83 11.85
C ASP A 184 5.07 3.12 11.80
N ALA A 185 5.64 3.18 10.59
CA ALA A 185 7.07 3.42 10.43
C ALA A 185 7.49 4.82 10.89
N ILE A 186 6.64 5.83 10.77
CA ILE A 186 6.90 7.17 11.31
C ILE A 186 6.87 7.17 12.83
N SER A 187 6.10 6.29 13.48
CA SER A 187 6.20 6.10 14.93
C SER A 187 7.56 5.54 15.36
N ASP A 188 8.14 4.65 14.55
CA ASP A 188 9.43 4.00 14.85
C ASP A 188 10.63 4.87 14.44
N PHE A 189 10.50 5.66 13.37
CA PHE A 189 11.61 6.36 12.70
C PHE A 189 11.40 7.87 12.51
N GLY A 190 10.30 8.45 13.01
CA GLY A 190 9.91 9.83 12.67
C GLY A 190 10.97 10.89 13.00
N HIS A 191 11.78 10.69 14.04
CA HIS A 191 12.84 11.63 14.42
C HIS A 191 13.99 11.73 13.42
N ILE A 192 14.16 10.75 12.51
CA ILE A 192 15.21 10.78 11.48
C ILE A 192 14.74 11.44 10.18
N ILE A 193 13.45 11.75 10.07
CA ILE A 193 12.84 12.42 8.91
C ILE A 193 12.60 13.88 9.28
N SER A 194 13.50 14.74 8.81
CA SER A 194 13.48 16.17 9.12
C SER A 194 12.89 17.05 8.02
N THR A 195 12.72 16.53 6.80
CA THR A 195 12.16 17.29 5.67
C THR A 195 11.05 16.54 4.93
N PRO A 196 10.12 17.26 4.27
CA PRO A 196 9.09 16.68 3.40
C PRO A 196 9.66 15.80 2.28
N GLN A 197 10.80 16.20 1.71
CA GLN A 197 11.46 15.43 0.65
C GLN A 197 11.94 14.09 1.19
N GLN A 198 12.55 14.09 2.37
CA GLN A 198 13.03 12.86 3.01
C GLN A 198 11.89 11.86 3.27
N LEU A 199 10.67 12.33 3.53
CA LEU A 199 9.50 11.48 3.70
C LEU A 199 9.18 10.71 2.41
N VAL A 200 9.17 11.37 1.25
CA VAL A 200 8.76 10.73 -0.03
C VAL A 200 9.88 9.97 -0.73
N ASP A 201 11.13 10.23 -0.36
CA ASP A 201 12.30 9.57 -0.94
C ASP A 201 12.29 8.06 -0.69
N GLY A 202 12.29 7.29 -1.77
CA GLY A 202 12.29 5.83 -1.70
C GLY A 202 10.90 5.19 -1.59
N MET A 203 9.83 5.99 -1.49
CA MET A 203 8.46 5.47 -1.60
C MET A 203 8.20 4.84 -2.99
N ASP A 204 7.37 3.80 -3.01
CA ASP A 204 6.93 3.17 -4.26
C ASP A 204 5.98 4.11 -5.02
N ARG A 205 6.19 4.22 -6.33
CA ARG A 205 5.30 4.98 -7.22
C ARG A 205 3.93 4.32 -7.27
N LEU A 206 2.88 5.13 -7.34
CA LEU A 206 1.51 4.67 -7.51
C LEU A 206 1.37 3.88 -8.82
N LYS A 207 1.00 2.61 -8.72
CA LYS A 207 0.78 1.74 -9.89
C LYS A 207 -0.71 1.57 -10.16
N PRO A 208 -1.18 1.76 -11.41
CA PRO A 208 -2.53 1.35 -11.78
C PRO A 208 -2.74 -0.15 -11.56
N ARG A 209 -3.97 -0.55 -11.27
CA ARG A 209 -4.35 -1.96 -11.08
C ARG A 209 -5.09 -2.48 -12.29
N LEU A 210 -4.66 -3.64 -12.79
CA LEU A 210 -5.31 -4.33 -13.90
C LEU A 210 -6.39 -5.28 -13.37
N TYR A 211 -7.56 -5.25 -13.99
CA TYR A 211 -8.65 -6.17 -13.74
C TYR A 211 -9.07 -6.81 -15.05
N SER A 212 -9.22 -8.13 -15.10
CA SER A 212 -9.80 -8.80 -16.26
C SER A 212 -11.20 -8.27 -16.53
N ILE A 213 -11.47 -7.90 -17.78
CA ILE A 213 -12.78 -7.41 -18.19
C ILE A 213 -13.79 -8.56 -18.13
N ALA A 214 -14.95 -8.28 -17.55
CA ALA A 214 -16.04 -9.21 -17.33
C ALA A 214 -17.22 -9.05 -18.29
N SER A 215 -17.08 -8.22 -19.32
CA SER A 215 -18.09 -8.01 -20.37
C SER A 215 -17.55 -8.29 -21.77
N SER A 216 -18.44 -8.62 -22.71
CA SER A 216 -18.19 -8.46 -24.15
C SER A 216 -18.64 -7.06 -24.59
N PRO A 217 -17.87 -6.35 -25.44
CA PRO A 217 -18.25 -5.03 -25.95
C PRO A 217 -19.50 -5.06 -26.84
N GLU A 218 -19.77 -6.19 -27.50
CA GLU A 218 -20.95 -6.36 -28.36
C GLU A 218 -22.21 -6.68 -27.54
N TYR A 219 -22.03 -7.32 -26.38
CA TYR A 219 -23.12 -7.62 -25.43
C TYR A 219 -23.45 -6.45 -24.52
N GLU A 220 -22.45 -5.67 -24.11
CA GLU A 220 -22.59 -4.53 -23.20
C GLU A 220 -22.09 -3.22 -23.85
N PRO A 221 -22.73 -2.74 -24.95
CA PRO A 221 -22.23 -1.58 -25.70
C PRO A 221 -22.06 -0.34 -24.83
N GLY A 222 -20.94 0.36 -25.02
CA GLY A 222 -20.64 1.60 -24.32
C GLY A 222 -20.23 1.44 -22.85
N THR A 223 -20.08 0.20 -22.35
CA THR A 223 -19.63 -0.04 -20.97
C THR A 223 -18.53 -1.08 -20.89
N VAL A 224 -17.82 -1.09 -19.76
CA VAL A 224 -16.87 -2.16 -19.40
C VAL A 224 -17.11 -2.62 -17.97
N HIS A 225 -17.27 -3.92 -17.81
CA HIS A 225 -17.65 -4.54 -16.54
C HIS A 225 -16.45 -5.21 -15.90
N LEU A 226 -16.36 -5.19 -14.57
CA LEU A 226 -15.33 -5.85 -13.79
C LEU A 226 -15.95 -6.73 -12.70
N THR A 227 -15.21 -7.75 -12.27
CA THR A 227 -15.49 -8.51 -11.05
C THR A 227 -14.34 -8.31 -10.07
N VAL A 228 -14.56 -7.55 -9.02
CA VAL A 228 -13.51 -7.04 -8.13
C VAL A 228 -13.67 -7.60 -6.73
N GLY A 229 -12.69 -8.38 -6.27
CA GLY A 229 -12.60 -8.82 -4.87
C GLY A 229 -12.02 -7.69 -4.01
N ILE A 230 -12.78 -7.23 -3.03
CA ILE A 230 -12.36 -6.13 -2.16
C ILE A 230 -11.41 -6.66 -1.09
N VAL A 231 -10.21 -6.07 -1.05
CA VAL A 231 -9.17 -6.45 -0.09
C VAL A 231 -9.41 -5.65 1.19
N ARG A 232 -9.75 -6.35 2.27
CA ARG A 232 -9.91 -5.79 3.62
C ARG A 232 -9.09 -6.62 4.60
N TYR A 233 -8.41 -5.98 5.52
CA TYR A 233 -7.58 -6.63 6.53
C TYR A 233 -7.37 -5.67 7.71
N THR A 234 -7.11 -6.22 8.89
CA THR A 234 -6.85 -5.43 10.10
C THR A 234 -5.43 -5.76 10.57
N HIS A 235 -4.62 -4.74 10.81
CA HIS A 235 -3.25 -4.88 11.36
C HIS A 235 -2.95 -3.68 12.26
N HIS A 236 -2.27 -3.93 13.38
CA HIS A 236 -1.97 -2.92 14.41
C HIS A 236 -3.23 -2.14 14.82
N ASP A 237 -4.31 -2.87 15.09
CA ASP A 237 -5.62 -2.33 15.49
C ASP A 237 -6.23 -1.29 14.54
N ARG A 238 -5.76 -1.24 13.28
CA ARG A 238 -6.30 -0.38 12.23
C ARG A 238 -6.86 -1.22 11.09
N ASP A 239 -8.10 -0.92 10.71
CA ASP A 239 -8.72 -1.47 9.51
C ASP A 239 -8.08 -0.86 8.26
N ARG A 240 -7.71 -1.72 7.33
CA ARG A 240 -7.02 -1.37 6.09
C ARG A 240 -7.74 -1.98 4.90
N THR A 241 -7.59 -1.30 3.77
CA THR A 241 -8.14 -1.73 2.49
C THR A 241 -7.06 -1.69 1.42
N GLY A 242 -7.15 -2.58 0.43
CA GLY A 242 -6.32 -2.47 -0.76
C GLY A 242 -6.57 -1.12 -1.44
N LEU A 243 -5.52 -0.43 -1.91
CA LEU A 243 -5.66 0.96 -2.34
C LEU A 243 -6.61 1.11 -3.55
N ALA A 244 -6.54 0.23 -4.57
CA ALA A 244 -7.48 0.32 -5.70
C ALA A 244 -8.85 -0.29 -5.41
N THR A 245 -8.91 -1.40 -4.68
CA THR A 245 -10.17 -2.07 -4.41
C THR A 245 -11.02 -1.30 -3.41
N GLY A 246 -10.41 -0.75 -2.35
CA GLY A 246 -11.07 0.18 -1.42
C GLY A 246 -11.42 1.52 -2.06
N PHE A 247 -10.62 2.03 -3.00
CA PHE A 247 -11.00 3.20 -3.80
C PHE A 247 -12.32 2.96 -4.54
N LEU A 248 -12.41 1.87 -5.30
CA LEU A 248 -13.61 1.51 -6.07
C LEU A 248 -14.80 1.17 -5.17
N ALA A 249 -14.59 0.48 -4.05
CA ALA A 249 -15.67 0.02 -3.17
C ALA A 249 -16.27 1.15 -2.32
N ASP A 250 -15.42 1.99 -1.74
CA ASP A 250 -15.82 2.84 -0.62
C ASP A 250 -15.81 4.34 -0.97
N ARG A 251 -15.13 4.73 -2.07
CA ARG A 251 -14.90 6.15 -2.41
C ARG A 251 -15.38 6.56 -3.79
N CYS A 252 -15.55 5.63 -4.71
CA CYS A 252 -16.11 5.89 -6.03
C CYS A 252 -17.65 5.82 -5.99
N LYS A 253 -18.29 6.98 -5.95
CA LYS A 253 -19.74 7.09 -6.09
C LYS A 253 -20.15 6.96 -7.56
N VAL A 254 -21.20 6.20 -7.80
CA VAL A 254 -21.82 6.04 -9.13
C VAL A 254 -22.21 7.41 -9.69
N ALA A 255 -21.83 7.67 -10.94
CA ALA A 255 -22.08 8.90 -11.70
C ALA A 255 -21.50 10.21 -11.13
N ASP A 256 -20.65 10.16 -10.09
CA ASP A 256 -20.15 11.36 -9.39
C ASP A 256 -18.62 11.41 -9.29
N THR A 257 -17.96 10.24 -9.24
CA THR A 257 -16.49 10.20 -9.09
C THR A 257 -15.80 9.93 -10.43
N ASP A 258 -14.88 10.81 -10.79
CA ASP A 258 -13.97 10.64 -11.92
C ASP A 258 -12.86 9.63 -11.60
N ILE A 259 -12.66 8.68 -12.50
CA ILE A 259 -11.73 7.56 -12.34
C ILE A 259 -10.91 7.41 -13.61
N GLY A 260 -9.58 7.47 -13.47
CA GLY A 260 -8.68 7.21 -14.58
C GLY A 260 -8.70 5.74 -14.98
N ILE A 261 -9.08 5.45 -16.22
CA ILE A 261 -9.06 4.10 -16.81
C ILE A 261 -8.28 4.04 -18.13
N PHE A 262 -7.76 2.88 -18.48
CA PHE A 262 -7.16 2.61 -19.79
C PHE A 262 -7.26 1.13 -20.13
N MET A 263 -7.25 0.79 -21.42
CA MET A 263 -7.27 -0.61 -21.85
C MET A 263 -5.87 -1.23 -21.79
N SER A 264 -5.80 -2.48 -21.36
CA SER A 264 -4.60 -3.32 -21.37
C SER A 264 -4.89 -4.55 -22.25
N PRO A 265 -4.62 -4.46 -23.57
CA PRO A 265 -4.97 -5.51 -24.51
C PRO A 265 -4.16 -6.79 -24.30
N THR A 266 -4.82 -7.94 -24.42
CA THR A 266 -4.16 -9.24 -24.38
C THR A 266 -3.86 -9.78 -25.78
N ARG A 267 -2.81 -10.58 -25.90
CA ARG A 267 -2.46 -11.33 -27.12
C ARG A 267 -2.76 -12.81 -27.02
N SER A 268 -2.82 -13.37 -25.81
CA SER A 268 -2.86 -14.81 -25.57
C SER A 268 -4.18 -15.30 -24.98
N PHE A 269 -4.95 -14.44 -24.32
CA PHE A 269 -6.18 -14.82 -23.64
C PHE A 269 -7.40 -14.41 -24.48
N ILE A 270 -7.65 -15.13 -25.58
CA ILE A 270 -8.69 -14.80 -26.55
C ILE A 270 -9.53 -16.03 -26.88
N LEU A 271 -10.76 -15.80 -27.34
CA LEU A 271 -11.60 -16.86 -27.88
C LEU A 271 -11.02 -17.43 -29.19
N PRO A 272 -11.22 -18.74 -29.47
CA PRO A 272 -10.95 -19.32 -30.78
C PRO A 272 -11.77 -18.62 -31.88
N LYS A 273 -11.19 -18.50 -33.07
CA LYS A 273 -11.91 -17.96 -34.24
C LYS A 273 -12.98 -18.92 -34.78
N ASP A 274 -12.75 -20.23 -34.62
CA ASP A 274 -13.70 -21.25 -35.01
C ASP A 274 -14.73 -21.41 -33.88
N LEU A 275 -15.97 -21.03 -34.18
CA LEU A 275 -17.08 -21.01 -33.24
C LEU A 275 -17.51 -22.43 -32.79
N SER A 276 -17.14 -23.47 -33.54
CA SER A 276 -17.39 -24.87 -33.19
C SER A 276 -16.35 -25.48 -32.25
N THR A 277 -15.27 -24.75 -31.96
CA THR A 277 -14.23 -25.22 -31.04
C THR A 277 -14.75 -25.21 -29.61
N ASP A 278 -14.72 -26.38 -28.97
CA ASP A 278 -14.98 -26.54 -27.54
C ASP A 278 -13.99 -25.71 -26.71
N ILE A 279 -14.49 -25.02 -25.68
CA ILE A 279 -13.65 -24.29 -24.73
C ILE A 279 -13.85 -24.81 -23.31
N ILE A 280 -12.74 -24.93 -22.58
CA ILE A 280 -12.74 -25.29 -21.16
C ILE A 280 -12.27 -24.07 -20.37
N MET A 281 -13.12 -23.59 -19.46
CA MET A 281 -12.88 -22.39 -18.67
C MET A 281 -12.74 -22.77 -17.20
N VAL A 282 -11.60 -22.45 -16.58
CA VAL A 282 -11.31 -22.73 -15.17
C VAL A 282 -10.96 -21.44 -14.45
N GLY A 283 -11.91 -20.89 -13.68
CA GLY A 283 -11.79 -19.56 -13.06
C GLY A 283 -12.37 -19.49 -11.66
N PRO A 284 -11.66 -19.95 -10.62
CA PRO A 284 -12.13 -19.84 -9.24
C PRO A 284 -12.13 -18.38 -8.76
N GLY A 285 -13.11 -18.02 -7.93
CA GLY A 285 -13.22 -16.68 -7.34
C GLY A 285 -13.39 -15.59 -8.40
N THR A 286 -12.62 -14.50 -8.29
CA THR A 286 -12.63 -13.40 -9.28
C THR A 286 -12.07 -13.81 -10.64
N GLY A 287 -11.42 -14.99 -10.75
CA GLY A 287 -10.97 -15.57 -12.01
C GLY A 287 -12.11 -15.89 -12.99
N ILE A 288 -13.37 -15.81 -12.54
CA ILE A 288 -14.55 -15.96 -13.41
C ILE A 288 -14.75 -14.76 -14.36
N ALA A 289 -14.17 -13.60 -14.07
CA ALA A 289 -14.39 -12.35 -14.81
C ALA A 289 -14.32 -12.52 -16.34
N PRO A 290 -13.18 -12.94 -16.94
CA PRO A 290 -13.10 -13.00 -18.40
C PRO A 290 -13.97 -14.12 -18.99
N PHE A 291 -14.37 -15.12 -18.19
CA PHE A 291 -15.28 -16.17 -18.65
C PHE A 291 -16.72 -15.69 -18.76
N ARG A 292 -17.16 -14.72 -17.95
CA ARG A 292 -18.42 -14.01 -18.21
C ARG A 292 -18.38 -13.32 -19.58
N ALA A 293 -17.28 -12.61 -19.88
CA ALA A 293 -17.10 -11.96 -21.17
C ALA A 293 -17.09 -12.97 -22.34
N PHE A 294 -16.43 -14.12 -22.16
CA PHE A 294 -16.38 -15.18 -23.18
C PHE A 294 -17.76 -15.79 -23.43
N LEU A 295 -18.53 -16.06 -22.38
CA LEU A 295 -19.90 -16.56 -22.51
C LEU A 295 -20.80 -15.57 -23.24
N GLN A 296 -20.73 -14.28 -22.90
CA GLN A 296 -21.46 -13.21 -23.59
C GLN A 296 -21.10 -13.14 -25.08
N GLN A 297 -19.81 -13.20 -25.41
CA GLN A 297 -19.37 -13.15 -26.81
C GLN A 297 -19.82 -14.38 -27.59
N ARG A 298 -19.66 -15.59 -27.02
CA ARG A 298 -20.09 -16.84 -27.69
C ARG A 298 -21.60 -16.90 -27.93
N ASP A 299 -22.40 -16.37 -27.01
CA ASP A 299 -23.85 -16.26 -27.17
C ASP A 299 -24.22 -15.36 -28.35
N ILE A 300 -23.56 -14.19 -28.47
CA ILE A 300 -23.77 -13.25 -29.60
C ILE A 300 -23.29 -13.83 -30.93
N ASP A 301 -22.14 -14.49 -30.93
CA ASP A 301 -21.57 -15.10 -32.13
C ASP A 301 -22.38 -16.33 -32.61
N GLY A 302 -23.30 -16.84 -31.79
CA GLY A 302 -24.03 -18.08 -32.06
C GLY A 302 -23.13 -19.32 -32.04
N ALA A 303 -22.09 -19.29 -31.21
CA ALA A 303 -21.13 -20.38 -31.09
C ALA A 303 -21.77 -21.61 -30.40
N THR A 304 -21.71 -22.76 -31.06
CA THR A 304 -22.30 -24.03 -30.60
C THR A 304 -21.28 -24.95 -29.97
#